data_AF-A0A8H5PGN7-F1
#
_entry.id   AF-A0A8H5PGN7-F1
#
_cell.length_a   1.000
_cell.length_b   1.000
_cell.length_c   1.000
_cell.angle_alpha   90.00
_cell.angle_beta   90.00
_cell.angle_gamma   90.00
#
_symmetry.space_group_name_H-M   'P 1'
#
loop_
_entity.id
_entity.type
_entity.pdbx_description
1 polymer ?
#
loop_
_entity_poly.entity_id
_entity_poly.type
_entity_poly.pdbx_seq_one_letter_code
_entity_poly.pdbx_strand_id
1 'polypeptide(L)'
;MPFLTSLPLEILGEIGGNLEVQELRHSSLSCKAIESGMRTHLFRYMAFSGTRTEMSEVLMRFLTNVNQSRTQGMGRACRSLRLEVLPEENDHFDGTKDLLPALLMTAKKHLRRATTLSLSFRGLSKAEVASFHRMAKEIPGWDAVTVLVTDLGTTTLSTLLKHSLNNVQAIDVRPNIVRHGVASIKENCPEVRQLRVNFKTPINDFLRHLRGGTRVKINQLDNLQQLVVQEKGPADTFPVGGIPQATDIPFRLALIADQLGGMASLRKICIEFHRRIMTWILPTWRLIPGDQLRTDLDDGLKRAIMAMATRLPQVEEICLVGHSNNDVTMVHRGVRGSDGVMAVTIEAPGDENDWYN
;
A
#
# COMPACT_ATOMS: atom_id res chain seq x y z
N MET A 1 33.44 17.22 24.82
CA MET A 1 32.44 16.67 23.81
C MET A 1 32.89 17.01 22.39
N PRO A 2 33.31 15.89 21.51
CA PRO A 2 33.82 16.25 20.18
C PRO A 2 32.75 16.94 19.33
N PHE A 3 33.29 17.95 18.60
CA PHE A 3 32.41 18.67 17.65
C PHE A 3 31.95 17.72 16.53
N LEU A 4 30.63 17.76 16.24
CA LEU A 4 30.01 16.91 15.21
C LEU A 4 30.81 16.97 13.89
N THR A 5 31.53 18.03 13.62
CA THR A 5 32.26 18.20 12.34
C THR A 5 33.57 17.42 12.37
N SER A 6 33.89 16.92 13.50
CA SER A 6 35.17 16.20 13.62
C SER A 6 34.96 14.68 13.61
N LEU A 7 33.62 14.30 13.43
CA LEU A 7 33.34 12.86 13.48
C LEU A 7 33.50 12.27 12.07
N PRO A 8 33.93 11.03 11.99
CA PRO A 8 34.01 10.37 10.69
C PRO A 8 32.65 10.25 10.01
N LEU A 9 32.64 10.26 8.69
CA LEU A 9 31.38 10.27 7.90
C LEU A 9 30.52 9.05 8.23
N GLU A 10 31.14 7.96 8.59
CA GLU A 10 30.38 6.73 8.94
C GLU A 10 29.53 6.93 10.21
N ILE A 11 30.15 7.62 11.12
CA ILE A 11 29.43 7.84 12.39
C ILE A 11 28.31 8.89 12.19
N LEU A 12 28.66 9.84 11.32
CA LEU A 12 27.63 10.86 10.99
C LEU A 12 26.47 10.22 10.22
N GLY A 13 26.82 9.30 9.40
CA GLY A 13 25.79 8.51 8.71
C GLY A 13 24.90 7.75 9.70
N GLU A 14 25.45 7.12 10.71
CA GLU A 14 24.67 6.39 11.73
C GLU A 14 23.76 7.32 12.53
N ILE A 15 24.33 8.46 12.77
CA ILE A 15 23.51 9.43 13.52
C ILE A 15 22.35 9.91 12.63
N GLY A 16 22.69 10.16 11.38
CA GLY A 16 21.65 10.61 10.44
C GLY A 16 20.53 9.58 10.31
N GLY A 17 20.85 8.33 10.41
CA GLY A 17 19.82 7.27 10.27
C GLY A 17 18.81 7.31 11.42
N ASN A 18 19.07 8.07 12.41
CA ASN A 18 18.15 8.06 13.56
C ASN A 18 17.40 9.40 13.64
N LEU A 19 17.64 10.23 12.69
CA LEU A 19 17.02 11.56 12.77
C LEU A 19 15.79 11.59 11.85
N GLU A 20 14.81 12.43 12.31
CA GLU A 20 13.65 12.70 11.41
C GLU A 20 14.05 13.61 10.23
N VAL A 21 13.28 13.54 9.20
CA VAL A 21 13.62 14.21 7.93
C VAL A 21 13.82 15.71 8.19
N GLN A 22 13.00 16.29 9.06
CA GLN A 22 13.13 17.74 9.33
C GLN A 22 14.44 18.05 10.06
N GLU A 23 14.79 17.13 10.87
CA GLU A 23 16.07 17.28 11.60
C GLU A 23 17.27 17.07 10.68
N LEU A 24 17.04 16.19 9.76
CA LEU A 24 18.13 15.95 8.78
C LEU A 24 18.31 17.18 7.88
N ARG A 25 17.19 17.82 7.57
CA ARG A 25 17.29 19.02 6.71
C ARG A 25 17.96 20.17 7.45
N HIS A 26 17.62 20.31 8.65
CA HIS A 26 18.23 21.39 9.46
C HIS A 26 19.71 21.15 9.71
N SER A 27 20.00 19.88 9.87
CA SER A 27 21.41 19.54 10.20
C SER A 27 22.29 19.63 8.93
N SER A 28 21.64 19.39 7.83
CA SER A 28 22.42 19.43 6.58
C SER A 28 22.75 20.88 6.19
N LEU A 29 22.05 21.81 6.81
CA LEU A 29 22.32 23.22 6.46
C LEU A 29 23.42 23.81 7.34
N SER A 30 23.86 23.02 8.26
CA SER A 30 24.80 23.57 9.26
C SER A 30 26.22 23.59 8.72
N CYS A 31 26.57 22.47 7.96
CA CYS A 31 27.93 22.51 7.38
C CYS A 31 28.08 21.36 6.37
N LYS A 32 29.13 21.48 5.40
CA LYS A 32 29.26 20.58 4.23
C LYS A 32 29.66 19.16 4.67
N ALA A 33 30.45 19.09 5.78
CA ALA A 33 30.88 17.78 6.29
C ALA A 33 29.69 16.98 6.87
N ILE A 34 28.81 17.63 7.47
CA ILE A 34 27.61 16.97 8.05
C ILE A 34 26.62 16.65 6.93
N GLU A 35 26.53 17.57 6.05
CA GLU A 35 25.68 17.30 4.88
C GLU A 35 26.14 16.04 4.12
N SER A 36 27.43 15.93 3.91
CA SER A 36 27.96 14.75 3.20
C SER A 36 27.73 13.46 3.99
N GLY A 37 27.81 13.49 5.33
CA GLY A 37 27.63 12.29 6.17
C GLY A 37 26.16 11.90 6.31
N MET A 38 25.24 12.90 5.90
CA MET A 38 23.82 12.59 6.18
C MET A 38 23.03 12.54 4.86
N ARG A 39 23.77 12.79 3.81
CA ARG A 39 23.14 12.94 2.48
C ARG A 39 22.42 11.64 2.09
N THR A 40 22.97 10.50 2.42
CA THR A 40 22.35 9.22 2.05
C THR A 40 20.99 9.05 2.76
N HIS A 41 20.94 9.67 3.91
CA HIS A 41 19.67 9.48 4.64
C HIS A 41 18.68 10.60 4.30
N LEU A 42 19.23 11.69 3.87
CA LEU A 42 18.33 12.81 3.51
C LEU A 42 17.53 12.47 2.26
N PHE A 43 18.21 11.67 1.43
CA PHE A 43 17.55 11.53 0.11
C PHE A 43 17.08 10.09 -0.07
N ARG A 44 16.96 9.40 1.04
CA ARG A 44 16.49 8.00 0.99
C ARG A 44 15.04 7.94 0.49
N TYR A 45 14.34 9.05 0.79
CA TYR A 45 12.95 9.14 0.32
C TYR A 45 12.80 10.35 -0.61
N MET A 46 12.33 10.04 -1.79
CA MET A 46 12.16 11.16 -2.75
C MET A 46 10.73 11.11 -3.30
N ALA A 47 10.21 12.40 -3.38
CA ALA A 47 8.83 12.43 -3.92
C ALA A 47 8.71 13.56 -4.96
N PHE A 48 8.17 13.11 -6.14
CA PHE A 48 7.74 14.12 -7.13
C PHE A 48 6.22 14.12 -7.24
N SER A 49 5.69 15.32 -6.81
CA SER A 49 4.21 15.35 -6.82
C SER A 49 3.72 16.72 -7.29
N GLY A 50 2.74 16.66 -8.07
CA GLY A 50 2.20 17.95 -8.54
C GLY A 50 1.34 17.75 -9.80
N THR A 51 0.80 18.94 -10.32
CA THR A 51 0.05 18.88 -11.61
C THR A 51 0.99 18.54 -12.78
N ARG A 52 0.43 18.36 -13.86
CA ARG A 52 1.26 17.98 -15.02
C ARG A 52 2.37 19.00 -15.27
N THR A 53 2.08 20.30 -15.17
CA THR A 53 3.09 21.34 -15.42
C THR A 53 4.16 21.32 -14.32
N GLU A 54 3.68 21.23 -13.16
CA GLU A 54 4.65 21.21 -12.04
C GLU A 54 5.57 19.98 -12.12
N MET A 55 4.86 18.92 -12.44
CA MET A 55 5.67 17.67 -12.50
C MET A 55 6.71 17.75 -13.62
N SER A 56 6.39 18.23 -14.77
CA SER A 56 7.35 18.33 -15.88
C SER A 56 8.52 19.25 -15.52
N GLU A 57 8.13 20.35 -14.91
CA GLU A 57 9.19 21.32 -14.53
C GLU A 57 10.17 20.71 -13.52
N VAL A 58 9.58 20.05 -12.54
CA VAL A 58 10.46 19.55 -11.47
C VAL A 58 11.30 18.38 -12.00
N LEU A 59 10.74 17.57 -12.80
CA LEU A 59 11.52 16.43 -13.33
C LEU A 59 12.58 16.91 -14.32
N MET A 60 12.17 17.87 -15.08
CA MET A 60 13.19 18.40 -16.04
C MET A 60 14.36 19.01 -15.27
N ARG A 61 14.03 19.80 -14.29
CA ARG A 61 15.13 20.37 -13.47
C ARG A 61 16.00 19.28 -12.86
N PHE A 62 15.35 18.33 -12.39
CA PHE A 62 16.12 17.21 -11.79
C PHE A 62 17.00 16.54 -12.85
N LEU A 63 16.45 16.31 -13.95
CA LEU A 63 17.18 15.54 -14.96
C LEU A 63 18.29 16.41 -15.59
N THR A 64 18.11 17.70 -15.67
CA THR A 64 19.17 18.58 -16.17
C THR A 64 20.37 18.61 -15.22
N ASN A 65 20.09 18.30 -13.98
CA ASN A 65 21.20 18.40 -13.00
C ASN A 65 21.76 17.01 -12.66
N VAL A 66 21.43 16.03 -13.49
CA VAL A 66 21.74 14.62 -13.10
C VAL A 66 23.25 14.44 -13.09
N ASN A 67 24.02 15.27 -13.87
CA ASN A 67 25.49 15.08 -13.90
C ASN A 67 26.17 15.87 -12.78
N GLN A 68 25.32 16.57 -12.06
CA GLN A 68 25.90 17.26 -10.89
C GLN A 68 26.08 16.30 -9.71
N SER A 69 27.26 16.45 -9.05
CA SER A 69 27.65 15.53 -7.96
C SER A 69 26.52 15.36 -6.93
N ARG A 70 25.84 16.43 -6.73
CA ARG A 70 24.79 16.38 -5.69
C ARG A 70 23.59 15.53 -6.18
N THR A 71 23.13 15.69 -7.34
CA THR A 71 21.97 14.94 -7.89
C THR A 71 22.34 13.46 -8.11
N GLN A 72 23.56 13.24 -8.49
CA GLN A 72 24.00 11.84 -8.57
C GLN A 72 23.93 11.15 -7.20
N GLY A 73 24.43 11.92 -6.22
CA GLY A 73 24.36 11.37 -4.84
C GLY A 73 22.91 11.11 -4.40
N MET A 74 22.02 11.99 -4.86
CA MET A 74 20.60 11.78 -4.49
C MET A 74 20.08 10.49 -5.13
N GLY A 75 20.41 10.35 -6.44
CA GLY A 75 19.96 9.14 -7.17
C GLY A 75 20.47 7.86 -6.51
N ARG A 76 21.72 7.89 -6.02
CA ARG A 76 22.31 6.66 -5.43
C ARG A 76 21.71 6.37 -4.05
N ALA A 77 21.20 7.37 -3.44
CA ALA A 77 20.74 7.18 -2.05
C ALA A 77 19.25 6.84 -2.01
N CYS A 78 18.57 7.08 -3.14
CA CYS A 78 17.09 6.96 -3.10
C CYS A 78 16.70 5.49 -2.99
N ARG A 79 15.85 5.17 -1.96
CA ARG A 79 15.36 3.78 -1.77
C ARG A 79 13.83 3.74 -1.93
N SER A 80 13.23 4.90 -1.65
CA SER A 80 11.76 4.99 -1.80
C SER A 80 11.41 6.20 -2.68
N LEU A 81 10.66 5.86 -3.73
CA LEU A 81 10.37 6.92 -4.71
C LEU A 81 8.85 7.03 -4.88
N ARG A 82 8.46 8.31 -4.80
CA ARG A 82 7.02 8.56 -5.03
C ARG A 82 6.86 9.50 -6.22
N LEU A 83 6.02 9.00 -7.19
CA LEU A 83 5.66 9.83 -8.35
C LEU A 83 4.15 9.99 -8.42
N GLU A 84 3.75 11.28 -8.33
CA GLU A 84 2.30 11.50 -8.24
C GLU A 84 1.92 12.68 -9.14
N VAL A 85 1.05 12.27 -10.10
CA VAL A 85 0.54 13.34 -10.98
C VAL A 85 -0.91 13.62 -10.59
N LEU A 86 -1.17 14.87 -10.14
CA LEU A 86 -2.48 15.22 -9.58
C LEU A 86 -3.36 15.82 -10.69
N PRO A 87 -4.68 15.54 -10.58
CA PRO A 87 -5.60 16.12 -11.59
C PRO A 87 -5.67 17.65 -11.46
N GLU A 88 -5.79 18.33 -12.59
CA GLU A 88 -5.98 19.80 -12.56
C GLU A 88 -7.34 20.15 -13.19
N GLU A 89 -8.15 21.03 -12.47
CA GLU A 89 -9.54 21.41 -12.83
C GLU A 89 -9.54 22.33 -14.06
N ASN A 90 -8.39 22.98 -14.51
CA ASN A 90 -8.33 23.85 -15.70
C ASN A 90 -7.02 23.64 -16.44
N ASP A 91 -7.00 22.56 -17.13
CA ASP A 91 -5.72 22.07 -17.69
C ASP A 91 -5.40 22.81 -18.99
N HIS A 92 -4.57 23.90 -18.97
CA HIS A 92 -4.05 24.55 -20.20
C HIS A 92 -2.67 23.97 -20.54
N PHE A 93 -2.46 22.72 -20.11
CA PHE A 93 -1.12 22.17 -20.38
C PHE A 93 -0.93 21.98 -21.88
N ASP A 94 -0.06 22.84 -22.49
CA ASP A 94 0.29 22.89 -23.92
C ASP A 94 1.50 21.97 -24.19
N GLY A 95 1.73 20.93 -23.31
CA GLY A 95 2.95 20.10 -23.49
C GLY A 95 2.70 18.97 -24.49
N THR A 96 3.68 18.85 -25.54
CA THR A 96 3.79 17.70 -26.46
C THR A 96 3.42 16.39 -25.75
N LYS A 97 2.39 15.74 -26.09
CA LYS A 97 1.77 14.50 -25.59
C LYS A 97 2.83 13.52 -25.06
N ASP A 98 4.18 13.82 -25.23
CA ASP A 98 5.13 12.75 -24.85
C ASP A 98 6.14 13.27 -23.82
N LEU A 99 6.02 14.52 -23.51
CA LEU A 99 7.13 15.06 -22.70
C LEU A 99 7.10 14.45 -21.29
N LEU A 100 5.98 14.53 -20.60
CA LEU A 100 5.95 14.08 -19.20
C LEU A 100 6.21 12.58 -19.10
N PRO A 101 5.50 11.76 -19.92
CA PRO A 101 5.83 10.32 -19.86
C PRO A 101 7.32 10.06 -20.12
N ALA A 102 7.88 10.78 -21.04
CA ALA A 102 9.33 10.60 -21.31
C ALA A 102 10.17 10.99 -20.09
N LEU A 103 9.74 12.05 -19.46
CA LEU A 103 10.53 12.46 -18.28
C LEU A 103 10.40 11.42 -17.16
N LEU A 104 9.23 10.88 -16.95
CA LEU A 104 9.03 9.87 -15.90
C LEU A 104 9.89 8.64 -16.16
N MET A 105 9.92 8.31 -17.48
CA MET A 105 10.70 7.08 -17.79
C MET A 105 12.20 7.36 -17.69
N THR A 106 12.52 8.58 -18.06
CA THR A 106 13.96 8.90 -18.00
C THR A 106 14.42 8.99 -16.53
N ALA A 107 13.59 9.62 -15.67
CA ALA A 107 13.95 9.69 -14.24
C ALA A 107 14.24 8.29 -13.67
N LYS A 108 13.60 7.43 -14.20
CA LYS A 108 13.84 6.03 -13.79
C LYS A 108 15.31 5.65 -13.95
N LYS A 109 15.97 6.04 -15.02
CA LYS A 109 17.38 5.66 -15.27
C LYS A 109 18.31 6.23 -14.19
N HIS A 110 17.82 7.12 -13.52
CA HIS A 110 18.77 7.78 -12.59
C HIS A 110 18.40 7.46 -11.13
N LEU A 111 17.38 6.76 -11.02
CA LEU A 111 17.00 6.35 -9.65
C LEU A 111 16.88 4.82 -9.61
N ARG A 112 17.96 4.11 -9.83
CA ARG A 112 17.90 2.65 -10.09
C ARG A 112 17.92 1.87 -8.77
N ARG A 113 18.17 2.55 -7.66
CA ARG A 113 18.31 1.77 -6.41
C ARG A 113 17.00 1.79 -5.62
N ALA A 114 16.02 2.45 -6.27
CA ALA A 114 14.75 2.50 -5.51
C ALA A 114 14.16 1.09 -5.38
N THR A 115 13.87 0.75 -4.10
CA THR A 115 13.28 -0.58 -3.85
C THR A 115 11.76 -0.45 -3.63
N THR A 116 11.35 0.79 -3.23
CA THR A 116 9.90 1.04 -3.04
C THR A 116 9.45 2.12 -4.04
N LEU A 117 8.35 1.76 -4.71
CA LEU A 117 7.84 2.70 -5.73
C LEU A 117 6.36 2.98 -5.47
N SER A 118 6.11 4.28 -5.35
CA SER A 118 4.70 4.69 -5.21
C SER A 118 4.28 5.50 -6.45
N LEU A 119 3.20 4.96 -7.13
CA LEU A 119 2.82 5.61 -8.40
C LEU A 119 1.34 5.99 -8.34
N SER A 120 1.14 7.23 -8.80
CA SER A 120 -0.24 7.73 -8.98
C SER A 120 -0.28 8.68 -10.18
N PHE A 121 -1.11 8.24 -11.22
CA PHE A 121 -1.09 9.03 -12.46
C PHE A 121 -2.50 9.49 -12.80
N ARG A 122 -3.23 9.99 -11.88
CA ARG A 122 -4.64 10.39 -12.07
C ARG A 122 -4.72 11.65 -12.94
N GLY A 123 -3.65 12.32 -12.91
CA GLY A 123 -3.70 13.63 -13.61
C GLY A 123 -3.26 13.51 -15.06
N LEU A 124 -2.91 12.23 -15.50
CA LEU A 124 -2.45 12.11 -16.90
C LEU A 124 -3.66 12.01 -17.82
N SER A 125 -3.52 12.65 -19.02
CA SER A 125 -4.56 12.47 -20.06
C SER A 125 -4.49 11.07 -20.69
N LYS A 126 -5.53 10.73 -21.39
CA LYS A 126 -5.56 9.39 -22.03
C LYS A 126 -4.40 9.21 -23.03
N ALA A 127 -4.17 10.26 -23.81
CA ALA A 127 -3.04 10.17 -24.78
C ALA A 127 -1.70 9.98 -24.06
N GLU A 128 -1.47 10.59 -22.96
CA GLU A 128 -0.21 10.43 -22.21
C GLU A 128 -0.10 9.03 -21.58
N VAL A 129 -1.24 8.55 -21.14
CA VAL A 129 -1.20 7.17 -20.59
C VAL A 129 -0.81 6.20 -21.71
N ALA A 130 -1.37 6.44 -22.90
CA ALA A 130 -0.98 5.57 -24.03
C ALA A 130 0.52 5.70 -24.34
N SER A 131 0.97 6.94 -24.38
CA SER A 131 2.41 7.15 -24.59
C SER A 131 3.25 6.49 -23.50
N PHE A 132 2.81 6.61 -22.34
CA PHE A 132 3.55 5.98 -21.22
C PHE A 132 3.62 4.47 -21.43
N HIS A 133 2.55 3.83 -21.80
CA HIS A 133 2.55 2.38 -22.02
C HIS A 133 3.58 2.00 -23.10
N ARG A 134 3.51 2.75 -24.17
CA ARG A 134 4.45 2.44 -25.26
C ARG A 134 5.91 2.52 -24.77
N MET A 135 6.17 3.55 -23.95
CA MET A 135 7.57 3.74 -23.50
C MET A 135 7.95 2.69 -22.44
N ALA A 136 7.02 2.33 -21.62
CA ALA A 136 7.31 1.29 -20.59
C ALA A 136 7.71 -0.02 -21.25
N LYS A 137 7.27 -0.29 -22.46
CA LYS A 137 7.60 -1.55 -23.15
C LYS A 137 9.03 -1.51 -23.72
N GLU A 138 9.47 -0.33 -23.98
CA GLU A 138 10.75 -0.24 -24.71
C GLU A 138 11.92 -0.01 -23.75
N ILE A 139 11.62 0.48 -22.57
CA ILE A 139 12.73 0.91 -21.69
C ILE A 139 12.93 -0.18 -20.62
N PRO A 140 14.33 -0.51 -20.27
CA PRO A 140 14.58 -1.51 -19.21
C PRO A 140 13.80 -1.18 -17.92
N GLY A 141 13.51 -2.41 -17.16
CA GLY A 141 12.54 -2.39 -16.04
C GLY A 141 13.17 -1.86 -14.74
N TRP A 142 12.39 -1.42 -13.63
CA TRP A 142 12.80 -1.16 -12.23
C TRP A 142 13.10 -2.47 -11.49
N ASP A 143 14.29 -2.94 -11.79
CA ASP A 143 14.57 -4.32 -11.32
C ASP A 143 14.72 -4.35 -9.80
N ALA A 144 15.10 -3.25 -9.25
CA ALA A 144 15.37 -3.27 -7.78
C ALA A 144 14.07 -3.11 -6.99
N VAL A 145 13.05 -2.73 -7.69
CA VAL A 145 11.80 -2.44 -6.96
C VAL A 145 11.15 -3.75 -6.49
N THR A 146 10.87 -3.79 -5.19
CA THR A 146 10.23 -5.00 -4.62
C THR A 146 8.87 -4.64 -4.00
N VAL A 147 8.71 -3.32 -3.77
CA VAL A 147 7.43 -2.90 -3.18
C VAL A 147 6.80 -1.85 -4.10
N LEU A 148 5.46 -2.12 -4.36
CA LEU A 148 4.74 -1.18 -5.21
C LEU A 148 3.49 -0.69 -4.48
N VAL A 149 3.50 0.62 -4.33
CA VAL A 149 2.26 1.27 -3.84
C VAL A 149 1.61 2.05 -4.99
N THR A 150 0.30 1.66 -5.26
CA THR A 150 -0.17 2.29 -6.49
C THR A 150 -1.68 2.47 -6.43
N ASP A 151 -2.14 3.50 -7.20
CA ASP A 151 -3.59 3.64 -7.48
C ASP A 151 -3.85 3.64 -8.99
N LEU A 152 -2.97 2.93 -9.70
CA LEU A 152 -3.06 2.95 -11.17
C LEU A 152 -4.22 2.08 -11.63
N GLY A 153 -4.80 2.51 -12.79
CA GLY A 153 -5.85 1.65 -13.40
C GLY A 153 -5.29 0.27 -13.80
N THR A 154 -6.19 -0.71 -14.06
CA THR A 154 -5.83 -2.13 -14.34
C THR A 154 -4.91 -2.21 -15.56
N THR A 155 -5.22 -1.45 -16.58
CA THR A 155 -4.41 -1.59 -17.81
C THR A 155 -2.99 -1.04 -17.58
N THR A 156 -2.91 0.10 -16.98
CA THR A 156 -1.57 0.68 -16.74
C THR A 156 -0.76 -0.19 -15.77
N LEU A 157 -1.43 -0.65 -14.72
CA LEU A 157 -0.73 -1.55 -13.77
C LEU A 157 -0.23 -2.82 -14.48
N SER A 158 -1.08 -3.40 -15.30
CA SER A 158 -0.68 -4.63 -16.01
C SER A 158 0.53 -4.37 -16.91
N THR A 159 0.51 -3.25 -17.60
CA THR A 159 1.64 -2.92 -18.49
C THR A 159 2.94 -2.76 -17.69
N LEU A 160 2.84 -2.11 -16.57
CA LEU A 160 4.08 -1.89 -15.80
C LEU A 160 4.60 -3.20 -15.21
N LEU A 161 3.65 -3.98 -14.67
CA LEU A 161 4.09 -5.25 -14.04
C LEU A 161 4.67 -6.18 -15.09
N LYS A 162 4.17 -6.06 -16.30
CA LYS A 162 4.64 -6.99 -17.34
C LYS A 162 5.98 -6.53 -17.92
N HIS A 163 6.15 -5.23 -17.98
CA HIS A 163 7.32 -4.85 -18.81
C HIS A 163 8.35 -4.10 -17.97
N SER A 164 7.93 -3.60 -16.77
CA SER A 164 8.91 -2.71 -16.12
C SER A 164 9.19 -3.16 -14.67
N LEU A 165 8.30 -3.93 -14.06
CA LEU A 165 8.45 -4.28 -12.63
C LEU A 165 8.49 -5.80 -12.50
N ASN A 166 9.66 -6.38 -12.46
CA ASN A 166 9.76 -7.85 -12.56
C ASN A 166 9.99 -8.48 -11.19
N ASN A 167 10.33 -7.66 -10.19
CA ASN A 167 10.72 -8.32 -8.92
C ASN A 167 9.80 -7.89 -7.78
N VAL A 168 8.67 -7.46 -8.13
CA VAL A 168 7.79 -6.90 -7.09
C VAL A 168 7.26 -8.07 -6.23
N GLN A 169 7.37 -7.82 -4.89
CA GLN A 169 6.92 -8.88 -3.96
C GLN A 169 5.75 -8.37 -3.09
N ALA A 170 5.68 -7.06 -3.04
CA ALA A 170 4.57 -6.50 -2.23
C ALA A 170 3.86 -5.42 -3.05
N ILE A 171 2.51 -5.55 -2.98
CA ILE A 171 1.73 -4.55 -3.72
C ILE A 171 0.65 -4.00 -2.77
N ASP A 172 0.74 -2.71 -2.74
CA ASP A 172 -0.24 -2.01 -1.89
C ASP A 172 -1.07 -1.05 -2.78
N VAL A 173 -2.43 -1.39 -2.78
CA VAL A 173 -3.32 -0.56 -3.62
C VAL A 173 -4.02 0.47 -2.72
N ARG A 174 -3.98 1.78 -3.11
CA ARG A 174 -4.54 2.85 -2.27
C ARG A 174 -6.08 2.77 -2.26
N PRO A 175 -6.70 2.96 -1.11
CA PRO A 175 -8.10 2.72 -0.71
C PRO A 175 -9.09 3.57 -1.53
N ASN A 176 -8.72 4.66 -2.24
CA ASN A 176 -9.72 5.54 -2.89
C ASN A 176 -10.01 5.08 -4.32
N ILE A 177 -9.53 3.84 -4.70
CA ILE A 177 -9.79 3.48 -6.11
C ILE A 177 -10.30 2.04 -6.16
N VAL A 178 -11.50 1.72 -6.91
CA VAL A 178 -12.42 0.56 -6.94
C VAL A 178 -12.05 -0.32 -8.13
N ARG A 179 -10.74 -0.48 -8.48
CA ARG A 179 -10.83 -1.53 -9.54
C ARG A 179 -9.42 -2.04 -9.84
N HIS A 180 -8.90 -2.81 -8.93
CA HIS A 180 -7.61 -3.31 -9.46
C HIS A 180 -7.77 -4.76 -9.95
N GLY A 181 -7.20 -4.94 -11.10
CA GLY A 181 -7.30 -6.22 -11.84
C GLY A 181 -6.39 -7.29 -11.20
N VAL A 182 -6.84 -7.97 -10.05
CA VAL A 182 -6.12 -9.11 -9.44
C VAL A 182 -5.61 -10.05 -10.54
N ALA A 183 -6.35 -10.06 -11.60
CA ALA A 183 -5.89 -10.91 -12.72
C ALA A 183 -4.53 -10.43 -13.26
N SER A 184 -4.45 -9.09 -13.34
CA SER A 184 -3.17 -8.55 -13.85
C SER A 184 -2.00 -8.89 -12.91
N ILE A 185 -2.30 -8.86 -11.64
CA ILE A 185 -1.20 -9.15 -10.67
C ILE A 185 -0.85 -10.65 -10.75
N LYS A 186 -1.84 -11.43 -10.83
CA LYS A 186 -1.54 -12.88 -10.88
C LYS A 186 -0.75 -13.22 -12.15
N GLU A 187 -1.08 -12.68 -13.22
CA GLU A 187 -0.45 -13.06 -14.50
C GLU A 187 0.97 -12.49 -14.60
N ASN A 188 1.16 -11.36 -13.97
CA ASN A 188 2.44 -10.69 -14.30
C ASN A 188 3.36 -10.63 -13.07
N CYS A 189 2.77 -11.05 -11.89
CA CYS A 189 3.61 -11.02 -10.66
C CYS A 189 3.27 -12.23 -9.79
N PRO A 190 3.62 -13.39 -10.21
CA PRO A 190 3.20 -14.61 -9.50
C PRO A 190 3.95 -14.78 -8.17
N GLU A 191 5.01 -14.03 -8.00
CA GLU A 191 5.81 -14.24 -6.77
C GLU A 191 5.40 -13.25 -5.69
N VAL A 192 4.27 -12.65 -5.93
CA VAL A 192 3.85 -11.63 -4.94
C VAL A 192 3.59 -12.32 -3.58
N ARG A 193 4.13 -11.65 -2.52
CA ARG A 193 4.01 -12.26 -1.17
C ARG A 193 3.04 -11.47 -0.29
N GLN A 194 2.96 -10.14 -0.68
CA GLN A 194 2.05 -9.30 0.12
C GLN A 194 1.13 -8.50 -0.83
N LEU A 195 -0.16 -8.62 -0.40
CA LEU A 195 -1.10 -7.97 -1.34
C LEU A 195 -2.21 -7.26 -0.53
N ARG A 196 -2.32 -6.04 -0.86
CA ARG A 196 -3.45 -5.29 -0.31
C ARG A 196 -4.37 -4.85 -1.45
N VAL A 197 -5.70 -5.18 -1.27
CA VAL A 197 -6.64 -4.86 -2.36
C VAL A 197 -7.87 -4.19 -1.75
N ASN A 198 -8.49 -3.48 -2.69
CA ASN A 198 -9.66 -2.71 -2.20
C ASN A 198 -10.94 -3.20 -2.87
N PHE A 199 -11.91 -3.40 -2.01
CA PHE A 199 -13.23 -3.79 -2.56
C PHE A 199 -14.27 -2.78 -2.07
N LYS A 200 -15.22 -2.56 -3.03
CA LYS A 200 -16.35 -1.67 -2.62
C LYS A 200 -17.07 -2.23 -1.40
N THR A 201 -17.41 -3.56 -1.57
CA THR A 201 -17.94 -4.30 -0.40
C THR A 201 -16.97 -5.44 -0.03
N PRO A 202 -16.08 -5.15 0.96
CA PRO A 202 -14.89 -6.00 1.18
C PRO A 202 -15.27 -7.45 1.45
N ILE A 203 -16.37 -7.72 2.16
CA ILE A 203 -16.64 -9.15 2.51
C ILE A 203 -17.32 -9.82 1.32
N ASN A 204 -18.35 -9.26 0.75
CA ASN A 204 -19.08 -9.95 -0.36
C ASN A 204 -18.25 -9.98 -1.64
N ASP A 205 -17.70 -8.87 -1.97
CA ASP A 205 -16.90 -8.85 -3.22
C ASP A 205 -15.67 -9.76 -3.09
N PHE A 206 -15.14 -9.69 -1.88
CA PHE A 206 -14.00 -10.62 -1.68
C PHE A 206 -14.44 -12.07 -1.87
N LEU A 207 -15.52 -12.42 -1.26
CA LEU A 207 -16.01 -13.81 -1.39
C LEU A 207 -16.31 -14.13 -2.87
N ARG A 208 -16.96 -13.22 -3.55
CA ARG A 208 -17.22 -13.44 -4.98
C ARG A 208 -15.93 -13.67 -5.76
N HIS A 209 -14.99 -12.88 -5.35
CA HIS A 209 -13.70 -13.05 -6.04
C HIS A 209 -13.07 -14.42 -5.75
N LEU A 210 -13.26 -14.93 -4.59
CA LEU A 210 -12.65 -16.24 -4.22
C LEU A 210 -13.41 -17.39 -4.89
N ARG A 211 -14.73 -17.31 -5.23
CA ARG A 211 -15.55 -18.44 -5.72
C ARG A 211 -15.59 -18.45 -7.25
N GLY A 212 -14.92 -17.53 -7.89
CA GLY A 212 -14.82 -17.74 -9.37
C GLY A 212 -15.74 -16.77 -10.10
N GLY A 213 -16.22 -15.75 -9.47
CA GLY A 213 -16.98 -14.69 -10.20
C GLY A 213 -16.08 -13.87 -11.12
N THR A 214 -14.75 -14.14 -11.10
CA THR A 214 -13.78 -13.41 -11.93
C THR A 214 -12.80 -14.42 -12.56
N ARG A 215 -12.26 -14.07 -13.80
CA ARG A 215 -11.33 -14.90 -14.59
C ARG A 215 -10.13 -15.36 -13.76
N VAL A 216 -9.77 -14.61 -12.67
CA VAL A 216 -8.61 -15.00 -11.84
C VAL A 216 -8.98 -14.79 -10.36
N LYS A 217 -8.61 -15.93 -9.54
CA LYS A 217 -8.97 -15.90 -8.09
C LYS A 217 -7.73 -15.58 -7.25
N ILE A 218 -8.00 -14.85 -6.18
CA ILE A 218 -6.88 -14.45 -5.30
C ILE A 218 -6.29 -15.70 -4.64
N ASN A 219 -7.12 -16.67 -4.45
CA ASN A 219 -6.59 -17.87 -3.75
C ASN A 219 -5.74 -18.73 -4.68
N GLN A 220 -5.48 -18.23 -5.84
CA GLN A 220 -4.57 -18.93 -6.77
C GLN A 220 -3.18 -18.30 -6.75
N LEU A 221 -3.01 -17.31 -5.97
CA LEU A 221 -1.64 -16.79 -5.76
C LEU A 221 -0.89 -17.62 -4.73
N ASP A 222 0.00 -18.47 -5.23
CA ASP A 222 0.55 -19.59 -4.41
C ASP A 222 1.58 -19.05 -3.39
N ASN A 223 2.15 -17.89 -3.65
CA ASN A 223 3.24 -17.45 -2.75
C ASN A 223 2.74 -16.33 -1.81
N LEU A 224 1.48 -16.13 -1.89
CA LEU A 224 0.97 -15.01 -1.09
C LEU A 224 1.02 -15.35 0.41
N GLN A 225 1.70 -14.44 1.13
CA GLN A 225 1.90 -14.69 2.60
C GLN A 225 1.00 -13.75 3.41
N GLN A 226 0.79 -12.58 2.77
CA GLN A 226 -0.05 -11.62 3.52
C GLN A 226 -1.09 -11.02 2.57
N LEU A 227 -2.37 -11.00 3.16
CA LEU A 227 -3.46 -10.45 2.33
C LEU A 227 -4.28 -9.45 3.16
N VAL A 228 -4.38 -8.28 2.59
CA VAL A 228 -5.20 -7.26 3.26
C VAL A 228 -6.33 -6.86 2.30
N VAL A 229 -7.54 -6.97 2.88
CA VAL A 229 -8.72 -6.58 2.08
C VAL A 229 -9.38 -5.38 2.76
N GLN A 230 -9.47 -4.40 1.89
CA GLN A 230 -9.93 -3.14 2.51
C GLN A 230 -11.17 -2.63 1.75
N GLU A 231 -12.02 -1.89 2.54
CA GLU A 231 -13.20 -1.27 1.90
C GLU A 231 -12.80 -0.01 1.14
N LYS A 232 -13.53 0.10 -0.09
CA LYS A 232 -13.27 1.24 -1.00
C LYS A 232 -14.14 2.43 -0.60
N GLY A 233 -13.64 3.33 0.23
CA GLY A 233 -14.29 4.64 0.42
C GLY A 233 -15.56 4.52 1.29
N PRO A 234 -16.15 5.69 1.86
CA PRO A 234 -17.25 5.64 2.84
C PRO A 234 -18.54 5.06 2.22
N ALA A 235 -18.93 3.82 2.55
CA ALA A 235 -20.21 3.19 2.13
C ALA A 235 -21.39 4.15 2.29
N ASP A 236 -21.67 5.02 1.19
CA ASP A 236 -22.79 5.99 1.32
C ASP A 236 -24.12 5.30 1.00
N THR A 237 -24.07 3.91 0.54
CA THR A 237 -25.39 3.37 0.14
C THR A 237 -25.70 2.12 0.99
N PHE A 238 -27.10 2.04 1.36
CA PHE A 238 -27.69 0.94 2.14
C PHE A 238 -28.07 -0.22 1.20
N PRO A 239 -27.70 -1.57 1.88
CA PRO A 239 -26.92 -1.80 3.11
C PRO A 239 -25.42 -1.53 2.88
N VAL A 240 -24.84 -0.80 3.96
CA VAL A 240 -23.40 -0.46 3.89
C VAL A 240 -22.58 -1.76 3.88
N GLY A 241 -21.82 -1.99 2.66
CA GLY A 241 -20.92 -3.17 2.60
C GLY A 241 -21.66 -4.41 2.08
N GLY A 242 -23.09 -4.24 1.65
CA GLY A 242 -23.82 -5.32 0.95
C GLY A 242 -24.21 -6.46 1.91
N ILE A 243 -24.09 -6.26 3.27
CA ILE A 243 -24.48 -7.32 4.22
C ILE A 243 -25.83 -6.91 4.86
N PRO A 244 -26.87 -7.78 4.54
CA PRO A 244 -28.26 -7.47 4.91
C PRO A 244 -28.47 -7.57 6.42
N GLN A 245 -27.64 -8.52 7.13
CA GLN A 245 -27.77 -8.63 8.60
C GLN A 245 -26.39 -8.92 9.22
N ALA A 246 -26.09 -8.28 10.36
CA ALA A 246 -24.81 -8.42 11.10
C ALA A 246 -24.56 -9.89 11.49
N THR A 247 -25.62 -10.67 11.69
CA THR A 247 -25.44 -12.09 12.08
C THR A 247 -24.84 -12.90 10.92
N ASP A 248 -24.71 -12.23 9.82
CA ASP A 248 -24.22 -13.00 8.67
C ASP A 248 -22.69 -12.89 8.53
N ILE A 249 -22.09 -11.95 9.31
CA ILE A 249 -20.64 -11.69 9.14
C ILE A 249 -19.83 -12.92 9.55
N PRO A 250 -20.08 -13.54 10.73
CA PRO A 250 -19.30 -14.74 11.06
C PRO A 250 -19.45 -15.84 10.01
N PHE A 251 -20.72 -16.06 9.61
CA PHE A 251 -20.93 -17.09 8.57
C PHE A 251 -20.13 -16.76 7.30
N ARG A 252 -20.13 -15.56 6.83
CA ARG A 252 -19.40 -15.19 5.59
C ARG A 252 -17.89 -15.29 5.78
N LEU A 253 -17.40 -14.86 6.93
CA LEU A 253 -15.95 -15.01 7.18
C LEU A 253 -15.54 -16.49 7.18
N ALA A 254 -16.44 -17.33 7.71
CA ALA A 254 -16.13 -18.78 7.65
C ALA A 254 -16.05 -19.26 6.20
N LEU A 255 -16.95 -18.78 5.41
CA LEU A 255 -16.88 -19.17 3.99
C LEU A 255 -15.59 -18.68 3.33
N ILE A 256 -15.23 -17.45 3.68
CA ILE A 256 -13.95 -16.96 3.13
C ILE A 256 -12.81 -17.87 3.58
N ALA A 257 -12.85 -18.24 4.84
CA ALA A 257 -11.77 -19.11 5.34
C ALA A 257 -11.75 -20.45 4.58
N ASP A 258 -12.91 -20.97 4.27
CA ASP A 258 -12.96 -22.25 3.53
C ASP A 258 -12.30 -22.11 2.15
N GLN A 259 -12.48 -20.94 1.61
CA GLN A 259 -11.91 -20.77 0.25
C GLN A 259 -10.40 -20.52 0.31
N LEU A 260 -9.91 -20.13 1.39
CA LEU A 260 -8.46 -19.79 1.46
C LEU A 260 -7.67 -20.99 1.98
N GLY A 261 -8.39 -22.04 2.36
CA GLY A 261 -7.77 -23.22 3.01
C GLY A 261 -6.66 -23.82 2.14
N GLY A 262 -6.72 -23.58 0.84
CA GLY A 262 -5.75 -24.19 -0.09
C GLY A 262 -4.50 -23.33 -0.27
N MET A 263 -4.50 -22.24 0.40
CA MET A 263 -3.29 -21.38 0.28
C MET A 263 -2.27 -21.70 1.39
N ALA A 264 -1.25 -22.43 1.04
CA ALA A 264 -0.32 -23.00 2.05
C ALA A 264 0.64 -21.93 2.56
N SER A 265 0.87 -20.88 1.80
CA SER A 265 1.90 -19.89 2.19
C SER A 265 1.26 -18.73 2.98
N LEU A 266 -0.05 -18.75 2.95
CA LEU A 266 -0.71 -17.61 3.63
C LEU A 266 -0.50 -17.68 5.15
N ARG A 267 -0.01 -16.48 5.66
CA ARG A 267 0.30 -16.47 7.12
C ARG A 267 -0.51 -15.37 7.81
N LYS A 268 -0.88 -14.34 6.98
CA LYS A 268 -1.58 -13.20 7.63
C LYS A 268 -2.75 -12.76 6.74
N ILE A 269 -3.88 -12.50 7.51
CA ILE A 269 -5.05 -11.99 6.77
C ILE A 269 -5.66 -10.85 7.60
N CYS A 270 -5.91 -9.81 6.76
CA CYS A 270 -6.51 -8.64 7.43
C CYS A 270 -7.69 -8.14 6.58
N ILE A 271 -8.82 -8.01 7.28
CA ILE A 271 -10.00 -7.48 6.56
C ILE A 271 -10.43 -6.17 7.23
N GLU A 272 -10.38 -5.14 6.34
CA GLU A 272 -10.72 -3.81 6.85
C GLU A 272 -12.10 -3.40 6.33
N PHE A 273 -12.87 -2.87 7.30
CA PHE A 273 -14.23 -2.48 6.85
C PHE A 273 -14.68 -1.25 7.63
N HIS A 274 -15.64 -0.57 6.98
CA HIS A 274 -16.19 0.67 7.60
C HIS A 274 -16.94 0.31 8.90
N ARG A 275 -16.73 1.26 9.89
CA ARG A 275 -17.29 1.01 11.23
C ARG A 275 -18.81 0.81 11.15
N ARG A 276 -19.45 1.43 10.09
CA ARG A 276 -20.93 1.41 10.01
C ARG A 276 -21.42 -0.01 9.71
N ILE A 277 -20.56 -0.83 8.94
CA ILE A 277 -20.97 -2.25 8.78
C ILE A 277 -21.14 -2.90 10.16
N MET A 278 -20.48 -2.24 11.13
CA MET A 278 -20.55 -2.83 12.50
C MET A 278 -21.60 -2.11 13.35
N THR A 279 -21.79 -0.69 13.15
CA THR A 279 -22.75 0.18 13.88
C THR A 279 -24.17 -0.05 13.36
N TRP A 280 -24.46 -0.57 12.14
CA TRP A 280 -25.83 -0.91 11.71
C TRP A 280 -26.26 -2.25 12.34
N ILE A 281 -25.35 -3.02 12.96
CA ILE A 281 -25.70 -4.07 13.95
C ILE A 281 -26.21 -3.42 15.24
N LEU A 282 -26.24 -2.00 15.31
CA LEU A 282 -26.80 -1.39 16.54
C LEU A 282 -27.22 0.05 16.22
N PRO A 283 -28.15 0.21 15.28
CA PRO A 283 -28.58 1.45 14.63
C PRO A 283 -29.02 2.51 15.66
N THR A 284 -28.41 2.59 16.93
CA THR A 284 -28.90 3.80 17.61
C THR A 284 -28.10 4.00 18.90
N TRP A 285 -26.82 3.50 19.01
CA TRP A 285 -26.35 3.82 20.38
C TRP A 285 -24.83 4.03 20.35
N ARG A 286 -24.28 5.17 20.18
CA ARG A 286 -22.87 5.37 20.58
C ARG A 286 -22.41 4.28 21.55
N LEU A 287 -22.25 3.00 21.09
CA LEU A 287 -21.91 1.90 22.01
C LEU A 287 -20.73 2.31 22.91
N ILE A 288 -21.06 2.82 24.07
CA ILE A 288 -20.07 3.17 25.10
C ILE A 288 -19.45 1.87 25.65
N PRO A 289 -18.13 1.77 25.66
CA PRO A 289 -17.47 0.62 26.33
C PRO A 289 -18.22 0.21 27.61
N GLY A 290 -18.74 -1.12 27.69
CA GLY A 290 -19.47 -1.61 28.90
C GLY A 290 -20.94 -1.90 28.57
N ASP A 291 -21.41 -1.50 27.29
CA ASP A 291 -22.78 -1.79 26.85
C ASP A 291 -22.90 -3.25 26.39
N GLN A 292 -23.89 -3.98 26.86
CA GLN A 292 -24.13 -5.42 26.59
C GLN A 292 -24.13 -5.70 25.08
N LEU A 293 -24.52 -4.81 24.36
CA LEU A 293 -24.60 -5.02 22.88
C LEU A 293 -23.23 -4.91 22.24
N ARG A 294 -22.38 -3.98 22.69
CA ARG A 294 -20.98 -3.92 22.22
C ARG A 294 -20.21 -5.17 22.65
N THR A 295 -20.45 -5.59 23.86
CA THR A 295 -19.79 -6.83 24.34
C THR A 295 -20.24 -8.03 23.50
N ASP A 296 -21.50 -8.11 23.09
CA ASP A 296 -21.99 -9.25 22.27
C ASP A 296 -21.39 -9.20 20.87
N LEU A 297 -21.30 -8.05 20.32
CA LEU A 297 -20.63 -7.93 19.02
C LEU A 297 -19.15 -8.34 19.11
N ASP A 298 -18.44 -7.79 20.08
CA ASP A 298 -17.03 -8.18 20.25
C ASP A 298 -16.87 -9.69 20.45
N ASP A 299 -17.78 -10.25 21.23
CA ASP A 299 -17.69 -11.72 21.43
C ASP A 299 -17.96 -12.46 20.13
N GLY A 300 -18.98 -11.92 19.37
CA GLY A 300 -19.27 -12.56 18.07
C GLY A 300 -18.06 -12.51 17.14
N LEU A 301 -17.39 -11.45 17.02
CA LEU A 301 -16.22 -11.31 16.13
C LEU A 301 -15.04 -12.16 16.63
N LYS A 302 -14.92 -12.18 17.97
CA LYS A 302 -13.85 -13.08 18.48
C LYS A 302 -14.13 -14.53 18.09
N ARG A 303 -15.40 -14.88 18.22
CA ARG A 303 -15.73 -16.27 17.85
C ARG A 303 -15.52 -16.49 16.33
N ALA A 304 -15.83 -15.45 15.60
CA ALA A 304 -15.64 -15.60 14.14
C ALA A 304 -14.15 -15.78 13.81
N ILE A 305 -13.31 -14.98 14.45
CA ILE A 305 -11.86 -15.17 14.21
C ILE A 305 -11.43 -16.58 14.61
N MET A 306 -11.93 -17.02 15.72
CA MET A 306 -11.53 -18.37 16.16
C MET A 306 -12.03 -19.42 15.16
N ALA A 307 -13.26 -19.20 14.71
CA ALA A 307 -13.79 -20.17 13.72
C ALA A 307 -12.94 -20.15 12.45
N MET A 308 -12.62 -18.98 11.98
CA MET A 308 -11.72 -18.91 10.81
C MET A 308 -10.39 -19.64 11.08
N ALA A 309 -9.86 -19.38 12.21
CA ALA A 309 -8.54 -19.95 12.54
C ALA A 309 -8.58 -21.48 12.50
N THR A 310 -9.68 -22.03 12.94
CA THR A 310 -9.80 -23.50 12.88
C THR A 310 -9.75 -24.00 11.44
N ARG A 311 -10.25 -23.21 10.55
CA ARG A 311 -10.27 -23.64 9.12
C ARG A 311 -8.97 -23.27 8.42
N LEU A 312 -8.21 -22.39 9.01
CA LEU A 312 -6.95 -21.94 8.38
C LEU A 312 -5.79 -22.22 9.35
N PRO A 313 -5.37 -23.45 9.42
CA PRO A 313 -4.35 -23.80 10.43
C PRO A 313 -2.98 -23.20 10.08
N GLN A 314 -2.87 -22.81 8.82
CA GLN A 314 -1.55 -22.30 8.40
C GLN A 314 -1.43 -20.81 8.71
N VAL A 315 -2.49 -20.15 9.05
CA VAL A 315 -2.47 -18.68 9.22
C VAL A 315 -2.08 -18.37 10.66
N GLU A 316 -1.12 -17.44 10.73
CA GLU A 316 -0.57 -17.08 12.06
C GLU A 316 -1.30 -15.87 12.65
N GLU A 317 -1.84 -15.11 11.71
CA GLU A 317 -2.50 -13.90 12.26
C GLU A 317 -3.73 -13.55 11.42
N ILE A 318 -4.90 -13.23 12.20
CA ILE A 318 -6.12 -12.74 11.54
C ILE A 318 -6.56 -11.45 12.22
N CYS A 319 -6.84 -10.48 11.28
CA CYS A 319 -7.23 -9.18 11.87
C CYS A 319 -8.51 -8.68 11.20
N LEU A 320 -9.34 -8.26 12.08
CA LEU A 320 -10.51 -7.49 11.59
C LEU A 320 -10.44 -6.04 12.10
N VAL A 321 -10.44 -5.16 11.06
CA VAL A 321 -10.17 -3.77 11.45
C VAL A 321 -11.36 -2.91 10.99
N GLY A 322 -11.84 -2.17 12.01
CA GLY A 322 -12.88 -1.18 11.69
C GLY A 322 -12.31 0.23 11.52
N HIS A 323 -12.90 0.91 10.45
CA HIS A 323 -12.44 2.30 10.23
C HIS A 323 -13.65 3.24 10.28
N SER A 324 -13.31 4.52 10.80
CA SER A 324 -14.25 5.64 10.64
C SER A 324 -13.54 6.82 9.97
N ASN A 325 -14.08 7.23 8.76
CA ASN A 325 -13.47 8.39 8.06
C ASN A 325 -11.94 8.27 8.01
N ASN A 326 -11.40 7.03 7.86
CA ASN A 326 -9.97 6.73 7.61
C ASN A 326 -9.18 6.61 8.92
N ASP A 327 -9.93 6.72 10.02
CA ASP A 327 -9.27 6.42 11.31
C ASP A 327 -9.69 5.03 11.82
N VAL A 328 -8.65 4.42 12.31
CA VAL A 328 -8.92 3.07 12.87
C VAL A 328 -9.70 3.24 14.19
N THR A 329 -10.74 2.61 14.19
CA THR A 329 -11.61 2.80 15.39
C THR A 329 -11.60 1.53 16.24
N MET A 330 -11.22 0.41 15.58
CA MET A 330 -11.25 -0.85 16.35
C MET A 330 -10.41 -1.91 15.63
N VAL A 331 -9.83 -2.75 16.63
CA VAL A 331 -9.01 -3.83 16.01
C VAL A 331 -9.22 -5.11 16.83
N HIS A 332 -9.80 -6.12 16.10
CA HIS A 332 -9.77 -7.49 16.66
C HIS A 332 -8.64 -8.32 16.03
N ARG A 333 -7.76 -8.68 16.96
CA ARG A 333 -6.54 -9.35 16.43
C ARG A 333 -6.43 -10.76 17.04
N GLY A 334 -6.32 -11.66 16.15
CA GLY A 334 -6.03 -13.06 16.56
C GLY A 334 -4.61 -13.48 16.18
N VAL A 335 -3.84 -13.97 17.19
CA VAL A 335 -2.48 -14.45 16.91
C VAL A 335 -2.35 -15.90 17.43
N ARG A 336 -1.76 -16.60 16.49
CA ARG A 336 -1.59 -18.01 16.90
C ARG A 336 -0.36 -18.19 17.80
N GLY A 337 -0.61 -18.77 18.96
CA GLY A 337 0.51 -19.02 19.90
C GLY A 337 1.32 -20.26 19.54
N SER A 338 2.36 -20.44 20.25
CA SER A 338 3.26 -21.61 20.03
C SER A 338 2.52 -22.93 20.27
N ASP A 339 1.43 -22.85 21.04
CA ASP A 339 0.65 -24.07 21.33
C ASP A 339 -0.38 -24.35 20.22
N GLY A 340 -0.32 -23.50 19.15
CA GLY A 340 -1.18 -23.75 17.98
C GLY A 340 -2.60 -23.20 18.18
N VAL A 341 -2.82 -22.58 19.41
CA VAL A 341 -4.18 -22.08 19.69
C VAL A 341 -4.19 -20.57 19.37
N MET A 342 -5.44 -20.20 18.77
CA MET A 342 -5.57 -18.76 18.41
C MET A 342 -6.10 -17.97 19.61
N ALA A 343 -5.25 -16.92 19.91
CA ALA A 343 -5.67 -16.01 20.99
C ALA A 343 -6.15 -14.68 20.37
N VAL A 344 -7.35 -14.25 20.82
CA VAL A 344 -7.92 -13.04 20.17
C VAL A 344 -7.98 -11.92 21.20
N THR A 345 -7.44 -10.78 20.76
CA THR A 345 -7.47 -9.61 21.67
C THR A 345 -8.10 -8.43 20.92
N ILE A 346 -8.64 -7.50 21.74
CA ILE A 346 -9.14 -6.23 21.18
C ILE A 346 -8.12 -5.12 21.50
N GLU A 347 -7.61 -4.58 20.38
CA GLU A 347 -6.52 -3.59 20.58
C GLU A 347 -7.06 -2.18 20.34
N ALA A 348 -6.28 -1.25 21.11
CA ALA A 348 -6.64 0.18 20.89
C ALA A 348 -6.10 0.69 19.54
N PRO A 349 -6.80 1.70 18.95
CA PRO A 349 -6.34 2.33 17.71
C PRO A 349 -4.94 2.93 17.86
N GLY A 350 -3.86 2.66 16.84
CA GLY A 350 -2.50 3.25 16.93
C GLY A 350 -1.42 2.17 17.07
N ASP A 351 -1.76 0.93 17.30
CA ASP A 351 -0.81 -0.20 17.40
C ASP A 351 -0.71 -0.94 16.05
N GLU A 352 -1.17 -0.30 14.91
CA GLU A 352 -1.34 -1.01 13.62
C GLU A 352 -0.05 -0.92 12.80
N ASN A 353 0.91 0.08 13.20
CA ASN A 353 2.11 0.34 12.39
C ASN A 353 3.03 -0.88 12.34
N ASP A 354 2.87 -1.85 13.25
CA ASP A 354 3.67 -3.10 13.24
C ASP A 354 3.02 -4.16 12.34
N TRP A 355 1.79 -3.82 11.82
CA TRP A 355 0.96 -4.84 11.12
C TRP A 355 1.32 -4.88 9.63
N TYR A 356 1.97 -3.71 9.27
CA TYR A 356 2.17 -3.49 7.82
C TYR A 356 3.65 -3.55 7.49
N ASN A 357 4.63 -3.74 8.64
CA ASN A 357 6.08 -3.88 8.40
C ASN A 357 6.52 -5.35 8.50
#